data_AF-A0A392MS32-F1
#
_entry.id   AF-A0A392MS32-F1
#
_cell.length_a   1.000
_cell.length_b   1.000
_cell.length_c   1.000
_cell.angle_alpha   90.00
_cell.angle_beta   90.00
_cell.angle_gamma   90.00
#
_symmetry.space_group_name_H-M   'P 1'
#
loop_
_entity.id
_entity.type
_entity.pdbx_description
1 polymer ?
#
loop_
_entity_poly.entity_id
_entity_poly.type
_entity_poly.pdbx_seq_one_letter_code
_entity_poly.pdbx_strand_id
1 'polypeptide(L)'
;KKLDLDGLVVIGGDDSNTNACLLAENFRSKNLKTQVLGCPKTIDGDLKSKEVPTSFGFDTACKIYAEMIGNVMIDARSTGKYYHCEYRKL
;
A
#
# COMPACT_ATOMS: atom_id res chain seq x y z
N LYS A 1 12.97 -4.80 -24.26
CA LYS A 1 13.87 -4.42 -25.39
C LYS A 1 13.16 -3.61 -26.48
N LYS A 2 11.97 -4.01 -26.98
CA LYS A 2 11.25 -3.24 -28.02
C LYS A 2 10.99 -1.77 -27.68
N LEU A 3 10.76 -1.46 -26.41
CA LEU A 3 10.47 -0.10 -25.91
C LEU A 3 11.71 0.69 -25.48
N ASP A 4 12.91 0.11 -25.55
CA ASP A 4 14.20 0.72 -25.17
C ASP A 4 14.22 1.53 -23.85
N LEU A 5 13.56 1.01 -22.80
CA LEU A 5 13.42 1.72 -21.52
C LEU A 5 14.71 1.74 -20.70
N ASP A 6 15.00 2.90 -20.09
CA ASP A 6 16.09 3.05 -19.11
C ASP A 6 15.67 2.67 -17.69
N GLY A 7 14.36 2.67 -17.40
CA GLY A 7 13.85 2.34 -16.08
C GLY A 7 12.41 1.80 -16.07
N LEU A 8 12.09 1.06 -15.01
CA LEU A 8 10.77 0.53 -14.67
C LEU A 8 10.47 0.87 -13.21
N VAL A 9 9.39 1.61 -12.96
CA VAL A 9 8.92 1.90 -11.60
C VAL A 9 7.71 1.03 -11.30
N VAL A 10 7.77 0.28 -10.21
CA VAL A 10 6.71 -0.60 -9.72
C VAL A 10 6.10 0.00 -8.46
N ILE A 11 4.82 0.36 -8.52
CA ILE A 11 4.09 0.95 -7.38
C ILE A 11 3.13 -0.12 -6.85
N GLY A 12 3.35 -0.59 -5.63
CA GLY A 12 2.56 -1.72 -5.12
C GLY A 12 2.86 -2.12 -3.69
N GLY A 13 2.18 -3.18 -3.25
CA GLY A 13 2.37 -3.81 -1.94
C GLY A 13 3.59 -4.74 -1.92
N ASP A 14 3.61 -5.63 -0.95
CA ASP A 14 4.58 -6.71 -0.78
C ASP A 14 4.72 -7.59 -2.03
N ASP A 15 3.64 -8.10 -2.61
CA ASP A 15 3.67 -8.98 -3.78
C ASP A 15 4.31 -8.27 -4.99
N SER A 16 3.93 -7.01 -5.21
CA SER A 16 4.43 -6.23 -6.33
C SER A 16 5.91 -5.89 -6.17
N ASN A 17 6.34 -5.54 -4.95
CA ASN A 17 7.74 -5.24 -4.68
C ASN A 17 8.61 -6.51 -4.66
N THR A 18 8.04 -7.67 -4.31
CA THR A 18 8.70 -8.98 -4.47
C THR A 18 8.97 -9.26 -5.94
N ASN A 19 7.98 -9.06 -6.81
CA ASN A 19 8.16 -9.18 -8.25
C ASN A 19 9.16 -8.15 -8.81
N ALA A 20 9.13 -6.92 -8.31
CA ALA A 20 10.10 -5.89 -8.70
C ALA A 20 11.54 -6.30 -8.36
N CYS A 21 11.76 -6.92 -7.19
CA CYS A 21 13.06 -7.45 -6.79
C CYS A 21 13.54 -8.56 -7.75
N LEU A 22 12.68 -9.55 -8.02
CA LEU A 22 13.01 -10.64 -8.94
C LEU A 22 13.29 -10.15 -10.36
N LEU A 23 12.56 -9.14 -10.83
CA LEU A 23 12.80 -8.48 -12.12
C LEU A 23 14.15 -7.75 -12.13
N ALA A 24 14.48 -7.01 -11.07
CA ALA A 24 15.76 -6.31 -10.95
C ALA A 24 16.94 -7.30 -11.01
N GLU A 25 16.84 -8.42 -10.29
CA GLU A 25 17.84 -9.49 -10.31
C GLU A 25 17.98 -10.12 -11.71
N ASN A 26 16.86 -10.38 -12.39
CA ASN A 26 16.85 -10.92 -13.75
C ASN A 26 17.48 -9.93 -14.76
N PHE A 27 17.20 -8.64 -14.61
CA PHE A 27 17.73 -7.62 -15.50
C PHE A 27 19.24 -7.45 -15.30
N ARG A 28 19.69 -7.51 -14.03
CA ARG A 28 21.11 -7.49 -13.69
C ARG A 28 21.85 -8.72 -14.22
N SER A 29 21.29 -9.92 -14.08
CA SER A 29 21.94 -11.16 -14.59
C SER A 29 22.05 -11.19 -16.12
N LYS A 30 21.14 -10.50 -16.83
CA LYS A 30 21.16 -10.33 -18.29
C LYS A 30 21.88 -9.07 -18.76
N ASN A 31 22.51 -8.33 -17.86
CA ASN A 31 23.23 -7.08 -18.11
C ASN A 31 22.41 -6.06 -18.93
N LEU A 32 21.12 -5.92 -18.60
CA LEU A 32 20.23 -4.96 -19.23
C LEU A 32 20.44 -3.56 -18.64
N LYS A 33 20.35 -2.52 -19.48
CA LYS A 33 20.45 -1.12 -19.02
C LYS A 33 19.28 -0.69 -18.13
N THR A 34 18.13 -1.35 -18.27
CA THR A 34 16.89 -0.96 -17.59
C THR A 34 16.99 -1.18 -16.08
N GLN A 35 16.80 -0.12 -15.30
CA GLN A 35 16.75 -0.19 -13.83
C GLN A 35 15.33 -0.50 -13.35
N VAL A 36 15.18 -1.18 -12.21
CA VAL A 36 13.86 -1.45 -11.61
C VAL A 36 13.82 -0.80 -10.22
N LEU A 37 12.82 0.05 -9.98
CA LEU A 37 12.59 0.73 -8.70
C LEU A 37 11.21 0.35 -8.14
N GLY A 38 11.16 0.01 -6.85
CA GLY A 38 9.92 -0.24 -6.12
C GLY A 38 9.44 0.99 -5.33
N CYS A 39 8.12 1.18 -5.25
CA CYS A 39 7.48 2.21 -4.44
C CYS A 39 6.42 1.58 -3.51
N PRO A 40 6.49 1.80 -2.19
CA PRO A 40 5.65 1.13 -1.21
C PRO A 40 4.23 1.71 -1.17
N LYS A 41 3.26 0.97 -1.71
CA LYS A 41 1.83 1.34 -1.76
C LYS A 41 0.97 0.26 -1.13
N THR A 42 0.37 0.58 0.01
CA THR A 42 -0.71 -0.19 0.62
C THR A 42 -1.51 0.71 1.58
N ILE A 43 -2.82 0.49 1.67
CA ILE A 43 -3.67 1.16 2.68
C ILE A 43 -3.69 0.39 4.00
N ASP A 44 -3.16 -0.83 4.02
CA ASP A 44 -3.17 -1.69 5.20
C ASP A 44 -2.03 -1.33 6.17
N GLY A 45 -1.00 -0.63 5.68
CA GLY A 45 0.13 -0.19 6.50
C GLY A 45 0.99 -1.35 7.01
N ASP A 46 1.01 -2.48 6.31
CA ASP A 46 1.77 -3.69 6.64
C ASP A 46 3.13 -3.77 5.93
N LEU A 47 3.32 -3.00 4.85
CA LEU A 47 4.60 -2.86 4.17
C LEU A 47 5.50 -1.82 4.86
N LYS A 48 6.14 -2.22 5.97
CA LYS A 48 6.99 -1.35 6.82
C LYS A 48 8.36 -1.94 7.09
N SER A 49 9.38 -1.08 7.13
CA SER A 49 10.73 -1.39 7.60
C SER A 49 11.30 -0.22 8.41
N LYS A 50 12.54 -0.33 8.89
CA LYS A 50 13.22 0.78 9.59
C LYS A 50 13.41 2.00 8.67
N GLU A 51 13.59 1.77 7.38
CA GLU A 51 13.82 2.77 6.35
C GLU A 51 12.52 3.26 5.71
N VAL A 52 11.47 2.42 5.70
CA VAL A 52 10.15 2.74 5.15
C VAL A 52 9.11 2.62 6.27
N PRO A 53 8.87 3.69 7.05
CA PRO A 53 8.01 3.61 8.24
C PRO A 53 6.51 3.52 7.90
N THR A 54 6.11 3.92 6.70
CA THR A 54 4.72 3.87 6.24
C THR A 54 4.64 3.76 4.73
N SER A 55 3.55 3.19 4.24
CA SER A 55 3.21 3.08 2.83
C SER A 55 2.34 4.24 2.37
N PHE A 56 2.42 4.55 1.07
CA PHE A 56 1.52 5.51 0.46
C PHE A 56 0.07 5.03 0.52
N GLY A 57 -0.83 5.92 0.95
CA GLY A 57 -2.28 5.69 1.06
C GLY A 57 -2.79 5.37 2.47
N PHE A 58 -1.92 4.90 3.38
CA PHE A 58 -2.32 4.51 4.74
C PHE A 58 -2.91 5.68 5.55
N ASP A 59 -2.24 6.84 5.58
CA ASP A 59 -2.68 8.02 6.35
C ASP A 59 -4.07 8.51 5.90
N THR A 60 -4.28 8.63 4.58
CA THR A 60 -5.57 9.05 4.02
C THR A 60 -6.67 8.05 4.34
N ALA A 61 -6.40 6.74 4.21
CA ALA A 61 -7.37 5.70 4.55
C ALA A 61 -7.77 5.77 6.02
N CYS A 62 -6.81 5.87 6.94
CA CYS A 62 -7.09 6.00 8.37
C CYS A 62 -7.96 7.22 8.70
N LYS A 63 -7.68 8.38 8.09
CA LYS A 63 -8.46 9.62 8.34
C LYS A 63 -9.91 9.47 7.88
N ILE A 64 -10.11 8.95 6.68
CA ILE A 64 -11.46 8.75 6.12
C ILE A 64 -12.23 7.71 6.93
N TYR A 65 -11.60 6.59 7.29
CA TYR A 65 -12.26 5.58 8.12
C TYR A 65 -12.60 6.11 9.52
N ALA A 66 -11.70 6.85 10.17
CA ALA A 66 -11.99 7.46 11.46
C ALA A 66 -13.18 8.42 11.41
N GLU A 67 -13.30 9.21 10.33
CA GLU A 67 -14.46 10.08 10.10
C GLU A 67 -15.75 9.28 9.93
N MET A 68 -15.74 8.23 9.09
CA MET A 68 -16.91 7.38 8.85
C MET A 68 -17.38 6.67 10.12
N ILE A 69 -16.46 6.09 10.90
CA ILE A 69 -16.75 5.44 12.17
C ILE A 69 -17.31 6.47 13.16
N GLY A 70 -16.72 7.66 13.22
CA GLY A 70 -17.22 8.79 14.02
C GLY A 70 -18.69 9.10 13.73
N ASN A 71 -19.04 9.20 12.46
CA ASN A 71 -20.41 9.47 12.02
C ASN A 71 -21.38 8.34 12.40
N VAL A 72 -20.97 7.08 12.20
CA VAL A 72 -21.77 5.90 12.57
C VAL A 72 -22.01 5.84 14.08
N MET A 73 -21.01 6.15 14.91
CA MET A 73 -21.15 6.19 16.36
C MET A 73 -22.14 7.26 16.81
N ILE A 74 -22.15 8.43 16.17
CA ILE A 74 -23.10 9.51 16.46
C ILE A 74 -24.53 9.07 16.11
N ASP A 75 -24.72 8.41 14.97
CA ASP A 75 -26.03 7.92 14.53
C ASP A 75 -26.57 6.80 15.45
N ALA A 76 -25.73 5.83 15.79
CA ALA A 76 -26.08 4.74 16.70
C ALA A 76 -26.47 5.26 18.10
N ARG A 77 -25.72 6.26 18.62
CA ARG A 77 -26.05 6.93 19.89
C ARG A 77 -27.39 7.66 19.82
N SER A 78 -27.75 8.20 18.66
CA SER A 78 -28.98 8.98 18.47
C SER A 78 -30.23 8.09 18.36
N THR A 79 -30.10 6.88 17.82
CA THR A 79 -31.23 5.99 17.54
C THR A 79 -31.39 4.84 18.53
N GLY A 80 -30.31 4.38 19.17
CA GLY A 80 -30.33 3.32 20.19
C GLY A 80 -30.74 1.93 19.68
N LYS A 81 -30.72 1.69 18.37
CA LYS A 81 -31.27 0.48 17.73
C LYS A 81 -30.26 -0.40 17.00
N TYR A 82 -29.06 0.10 16.71
CA TYR A 82 -28.12 -0.57 15.81
C TYR A 82 -26.80 -0.91 16.52
N TYR A 83 -26.27 -2.10 16.23
CA TYR A 83 -24.90 -2.50 16.54
C TYR A 83 -24.12 -2.55 15.22
N HIS A 84 -23.12 -1.66 15.08
CA HIS A 84 -22.22 -1.64 13.93
C HIS A 84 -20.90 -2.32 14.32
N CYS A 85 -20.44 -3.29 13.53
CA CYS A 85 -19.19 -4.00 13.76
C CYS A 85 -18.21 -3.71 12.62
N GLU A 86 -17.01 -3.27 12.97
CA GLU A 86 -15.90 -3.08 12.04
C GLU A 86 -14.68 -3.87 12.54
N TYR A 87 -13.99 -4.54 11.62
CA TYR A 87 -12.76 -5.26 11.92
C TYR A 87 -11.57 -4.32 11.87
N ARG A 88 -11.15 -3.83 13.04
CA ARG A 88 -9.84 -3.20 13.20
C ARG A 88 -8.79 -4.28 13.43
N LYS A 89 -7.96 -4.58 12.42
CA LYS A 89 -6.69 -5.26 12.67
C LYS A 89 -5.79 -4.25 13.41
N LEU A 90 -5.60 -4.46 14.71
CA LEU A 90 -4.58 -3.79 15.52
C LEU A 90 -3.22 -4.46 15.31
#